data_AF-A0A101GDQ7-F1
#
_entry.id   AF-A0A101GDQ7-F1
#
_cell.length_a   1.000
_cell.length_b   1.000
_cell.length_c   1.000
_cell.angle_alpha   90.00
_cell.angle_beta   90.00
_cell.angle_gamma   90.00
#
_symmetry.space_group_name_H-M   'P 1'
#
loop_
_entity.id
_entity.type
_entity.pdbx_description
1 polymer ?
#
loop_
_entity_poly.entity_id
_entity_poly.type
_entity_poly.pdbx_seq_one_letter_code
_entity_poly.pdbx_strand_id
1 'polypeptide(L)'
;WNLSLNWNLSSKSKGKAGKPPMNPNDPEYQDYLLHPDNYIDFDIPWRLNFAYTLNYTANHKYPFYKEEVTRTIVQTLNVSGDISLAPRWKIGFSMGYDFENNKIPQASLNVYRDLHCWEMRFNWIPIGYLKSWNFQINVKSSMLQDLKLTKKKDFRDR
;
A
#
# COMPACT_ATOMS: atom_id res chain seq x y z
N TRP A 1 26.92 -3.48 11.44
CA TRP A 1 26.48 -2.09 11.25
C TRP A 1 25.16 -2.10 10.50
N ASN A 2 24.15 -1.39 11.02
CA ASN A 2 22.88 -1.19 10.35
C ASN A 2 22.69 0.31 10.12
N LEU A 3 22.34 0.70 8.90
CA LEU A 3 21.95 2.05 8.53
C LEU A 3 20.55 1.96 7.96
N SER A 4 19.63 2.76 8.50
CA SER A 4 18.24 2.81 8.04
C SER A 4 17.85 4.27 7.78
N LEU A 5 17.35 4.56 6.59
CA LEU A 5 16.89 5.89 6.16
C LEU A 5 15.42 5.79 5.76
N ASN A 6 14.59 6.68 6.28
CA ASN A 6 13.17 6.72 5.97
C ASN A 6 12.75 8.14 5.58
N TRP A 7 12.24 8.30 4.35
CA TRP A 7 11.75 9.56 3.83
C TRP A 7 10.27 9.47 3.53
N ASN A 8 9.50 10.36 4.16
CA ASN A 8 8.07 10.49 3.93
C ASN A 8 7.82 11.80 3.19
N LEU A 9 7.25 11.69 2.00
CA LEU A 9 6.87 12.80 1.15
C LEU A 9 5.36 12.76 0.96
N SER A 10 4.70 13.88 1.14
CA SER A 10 3.28 14.01 0.85
C SER A 10 3.05 15.36 0.20
N SER A 11 2.08 15.43 -0.69
CA SER A 11 1.59 16.72 -1.16
C SER A 11 0.96 17.48 0.01
N LYS A 12 1.19 18.79 0.08
CA LYS A 12 0.33 19.66 0.90
C LYS A 12 -1.11 19.41 0.47
N SER A 13 -1.99 19.05 1.41
CA SER A 13 -3.43 19.03 1.20
C SER A 13 -3.80 20.33 0.48
N LYS A 14 -4.61 20.24 -0.58
CA LYS A 14 -5.18 21.44 -1.19
C LYS A 14 -6.05 22.08 -0.11
N GLY A 15 -5.46 23.01 0.61
CA GLY A 15 -6.07 23.68 1.75
C GLY A 15 -7.47 24.13 1.41
N LYS A 16 -8.44 23.38 1.94
CA LYS A 16 -9.72 23.87 2.38
C LYS A 16 -9.93 23.32 3.77
N ALA A 17 -9.17 23.86 4.72
CA ALA A 17 -9.56 23.79 6.11
C ALA A 17 -11.03 24.23 6.20
N GLY A 18 -11.94 23.27 6.38
CA GLY A 18 -13.38 23.52 6.50
C GLY A 18 -14.27 23.19 5.29
N LYS A 19 -13.81 22.52 4.21
CA LYS A 19 -14.77 21.88 3.29
C LYS A 19 -14.85 20.38 3.58
N PRO A 20 -16.07 19.84 3.83
CA PRO A 20 -16.22 18.42 4.05
C PRO A 20 -15.73 17.64 2.81
N PRO A 21 -15.18 16.42 3.00
CA PRO A 21 -14.70 15.56 1.90
C PRO A 21 -15.81 15.11 0.95
N MET A 22 -17.06 15.45 1.28
CA MET A 22 -18.29 15.10 0.60
C MET A 22 -19.12 16.37 0.36
N ASN A 23 -19.81 16.48 -0.78
CA ASN A 23 -20.68 17.63 -1.05
C ASN A 23 -21.87 17.62 -0.07
N PRO A 24 -22.19 18.74 0.62
CA PRO A 24 -23.35 18.82 1.51
C PRO A 24 -24.71 18.47 0.85
N ASN A 25 -24.78 18.60 -0.47
CA ASN A 25 -25.98 18.26 -1.24
C ASN A 25 -26.04 16.78 -1.68
N ASP A 26 -25.00 15.99 -1.41
CA ASP A 26 -25.03 14.55 -1.72
C ASP A 26 -25.90 13.82 -0.67
N PRO A 27 -26.76 12.88 -1.09
CA PRO A 27 -27.62 12.14 -0.17
C PRO A 27 -26.85 11.28 0.86
N GLU A 28 -25.56 11.03 0.62
CA GLU A 28 -24.64 10.34 1.55
C GLU A 28 -24.01 11.27 2.61
N TYR A 29 -24.20 12.58 2.53
CA TYR A 29 -23.59 13.54 3.47
C TYR A 29 -24.05 13.33 4.92
N GLN A 30 -25.32 12.97 5.11
CA GLN A 30 -25.87 12.72 6.44
C GLN A 30 -25.26 11.45 7.08
N ASP A 31 -25.00 10.42 6.28
CA ASP A 31 -24.36 9.18 6.73
C ASP A 31 -22.88 9.42 7.10
N TYR A 32 -22.18 10.25 6.31
CA TYR A 32 -20.82 10.69 6.62
C TYR A 32 -20.71 11.41 7.98
N LEU A 33 -21.66 12.30 8.30
CA LEU A 33 -21.65 13.01 9.58
C LEU A 33 -21.82 12.06 10.79
N LEU A 34 -22.56 10.96 10.60
CA LEU A 34 -22.82 9.97 11.65
C LEU A 34 -21.67 8.96 11.80
N HIS A 35 -20.98 8.63 10.70
CA HIS A 35 -19.93 7.62 10.66
C HIS A 35 -18.68 8.07 9.89
N PRO A 36 -17.94 9.09 10.36
CA PRO A 36 -16.80 9.66 9.64
C PRO A 36 -15.65 8.66 9.40
N ASP A 37 -15.47 7.69 10.30
CA ASP A 37 -14.39 6.69 10.22
C ASP A 37 -14.53 5.71 9.04
N ASN A 38 -15.73 5.58 8.47
CA ASN A 38 -16.00 4.71 7.33
C ASN A 38 -15.57 5.33 5.99
N TYR A 39 -15.15 6.59 5.99
CA TYR A 39 -14.87 7.36 4.79
C TYR A 39 -13.38 7.62 4.64
N ILE A 40 -12.89 7.44 3.41
CA ILE A 40 -11.49 7.68 3.08
C ILE A 40 -11.30 9.16 2.75
N ASP A 41 -10.30 9.77 3.37
CA ASP A 41 -9.85 11.12 3.03
C ASP A 41 -9.12 11.12 1.67
N PHE A 42 -9.66 11.89 0.72
CA PHE A 42 -9.14 12.07 -0.64
C PHE A 42 -8.38 13.40 -0.82
N ASP A 43 -8.22 14.21 0.24
CA ASP A 43 -7.67 15.57 0.14
C ASP A 43 -6.16 15.63 -0.13
N ILE A 44 -5.46 14.52 0.06
CA ILE A 44 -4.03 14.37 -0.24
C ILE A 44 -3.90 13.70 -1.62
N PRO A 45 -3.49 14.43 -2.68
CA PRO A 45 -3.37 13.86 -4.01
C PRO A 45 -2.29 12.79 -4.11
N TRP A 46 -1.22 12.84 -3.30
CA TRP A 46 -0.25 11.75 -3.24
C TRP A 46 0.57 11.71 -1.94
N ARG A 47 0.99 10.51 -1.55
CA ARG A 47 1.97 10.21 -0.51
C ARG A 47 2.96 9.18 -1.03
N LEU A 48 4.23 9.38 -0.71
CA LEU A 48 5.33 8.51 -1.06
C LEU A 48 6.20 8.29 0.18
N ASN A 49 6.61 7.05 0.39
CA ASN A 49 7.52 6.63 1.42
C ASN A 49 8.68 5.87 0.77
N PHE A 50 9.90 6.28 1.11
CA PHE A 50 11.13 5.63 0.71
C PHE A 50 11.87 5.16 1.96
N ALA A 51 12.02 3.86 2.12
CA ALA A 51 12.74 3.24 3.22
C ALA A 51 13.93 2.45 2.70
N TYR A 52 15.13 2.96 2.94
CA TYR A 52 16.39 2.32 2.56
C TYR A 52 17.09 1.73 3.79
N THR A 53 17.54 0.49 3.69
CA THR A 53 18.27 -0.20 4.76
C THR A 53 19.55 -0.81 4.21
N LEU A 54 20.67 -0.54 4.89
CA LEU A 54 21.97 -1.15 4.64
C LEU A 54 22.41 -1.92 5.89
N ASN A 55 22.68 -3.21 5.71
CA ASN A 55 23.22 -4.09 6.73
C ASN A 55 24.61 -4.54 6.30
N TYR A 56 25.61 -4.20 7.12
CA TYR A 56 26.97 -4.70 6.99
C TYR A 56 27.29 -5.62 8.16
N THR A 57 27.61 -6.87 7.86
CA THR A 57 27.99 -7.87 8.85
C THR A 57 29.37 -8.40 8.51
N ALA A 58 30.27 -8.39 9.50
CA ALA A 58 31.57 -9.03 9.41
C ALA A 58 31.58 -10.18 10.41
N ASN A 59 31.56 -11.41 9.90
CA ASN A 59 31.67 -12.61 10.72
C ASN A 59 33.12 -13.08 10.69
N HIS A 60 33.75 -13.05 11.86
CA HIS A 60 35.10 -13.60 12.06
C HIS A 60 34.93 -15.05 12.49
N LYS A 61 35.51 -15.97 11.71
CA LYS A 61 35.60 -17.40 12.05
C LYS A 61 37.08 -17.75 12.20
N TYR A 62 37.38 -18.69 13.09
CA TYR A 62 38.74 -19.16 13.32
C TYR A 62 38.86 -20.68 13.15
N PRO A 63 38.57 -21.24 11.95
CA PRO A 63 38.82 -22.65 11.71
C PRO A 63 40.33 -22.93 11.74
N PHE A 64 40.75 -23.95 12.49
CA PHE A 64 42.15 -24.39 12.59
C PHE A 64 43.16 -23.28 12.93
N TYR A 65 42.79 -22.35 13.82
CA TYR A 65 43.63 -21.20 14.21
C TYR A 65 44.01 -20.25 13.06
N LYS A 66 43.30 -20.30 11.93
CA LYS A 66 43.41 -19.32 10.83
C LYS A 66 42.18 -18.43 10.84
N GLU A 67 42.38 -17.12 10.75
CA GLU A 67 41.28 -16.17 10.67
C GLU A 67 40.65 -16.18 9.27
N GLU A 68 39.35 -16.44 9.22
CA GLU A 68 38.51 -16.29 8.03
C GLU A 68 37.46 -15.20 8.31
N VAL A 69 37.49 -14.12 7.54
CA VAL A 69 36.54 -13.00 7.68
C VAL A 69 35.55 -13.04 6.53
N THR A 70 34.30 -13.38 6.81
CA THR A 70 33.19 -13.25 5.85
C THR A 70 32.51 -11.90 6.03
N ARG A 71 32.58 -11.06 4.99
CA ARG A 71 31.90 -9.76 4.96
C ARG A 71 30.65 -9.88 4.09
N THR A 72 29.51 -9.49 4.63
CA THR A 72 28.22 -9.50 3.92
C THR A 72 27.63 -8.10 3.96
N ILE A 73 27.24 -7.60 2.78
CA ILE A 73 26.57 -6.30 2.59
C ILE A 73 25.21 -6.58 1.99
N VAL A 74 24.14 -6.33 2.75
CA VAL A 74 22.76 -6.43 2.28
C VAL A 74 22.18 -5.03 2.20
N GLN A 75 21.68 -4.65 1.02
CA GLN A 75 21.03 -3.36 0.81
C GLN A 75 19.64 -3.57 0.26
N THR A 76 18.66 -2.90 0.85
CA THR A 76 17.26 -2.97 0.42
C THR A 76 16.67 -1.57 0.33
N LEU A 77 15.85 -1.33 -0.70
CA LEU A 77 15.04 -0.14 -0.85
C LEU A 77 13.58 -0.55 -0.94
N ASN A 78 12.75 -0.02 -0.06
CA ASN A 78 11.30 -0.16 -0.12
C ASN A 78 10.70 1.18 -0.53
N VAL A 79 9.85 1.14 -1.54
CA VAL A 79 9.11 2.30 -2.03
C VAL A 79 7.64 1.98 -1.92
N SER A 80 6.91 2.80 -1.19
CA SER A 80 5.46 2.67 -1.08
C SER A 80 4.78 4.02 -1.20
N GLY A 81 3.50 4.01 -1.53
CA GLY A 81 2.77 5.26 -1.66
C GLY A 81 1.33 5.06 -2.05
N ASP A 82 0.60 6.16 -2.04
CA ASP A 82 -0.76 6.23 -2.55
C ASP A 82 -1.00 7.53 -3.31
N ILE A 83 -1.83 7.45 -4.35
CA ILE A 83 -2.19 8.56 -5.23
C ILE A 83 -3.71 8.61 -5.35
N SER A 84 -4.28 9.78 -5.12
CA SER A 84 -5.71 10.06 -5.30
C SER A 84 -5.90 10.75 -6.66
N LEU A 85 -6.00 9.98 -7.76
CA LEU A 85 -6.03 10.53 -9.13
C LEU A 85 -7.31 11.32 -9.46
N ALA A 86 -8.45 10.97 -8.84
CA ALA A 86 -9.76 11.58 -9.07
C ALA A 86 -10.60 11.51 -7.79
N PRO A 87 -11.68 12.30 -7.66
CA PRO A 87 -12.60 12.17 -6.54
C PRO A 87 -13.05 10.71 -6.41
N ARG A 88 -12.93 10.16 -5.19
CA ARG A 88 -13.31 8.79 -4.87
C ARG A 88 -12.46 7.68 -5.51
N TRP A 89 -11.28 7.99 -6.03
CA TRP A 89 -10.27 7.01 -6.46
C TRP A 89 -9.02 7.12 -5.60
N LYS A 90 -8.49 5.98 -5.15
CA LYS A 90 -7.21 5.91 -4.44
C LYS A 90 -6.42 4.70 -4.89
N ILE A 91 -5.21 4.92 -5.38
CA ILE A 91 -4.32 3.87 -5.84
C ILE A 91 -3.10 3.84 -4.94
N GLY A 92 -2.96 2.76 -4.17
CA GLY A 92 -1.78 2.44 -3.39
C GLY A 92 -0.84 1.50 -4.16
N PHE A 93 0.46 1.65 -3.94
CA PHE A 93 1.45 0.72 -4.43
C PHE A 93 2.53 0.50 -3.38
N SER A 94 3.19 -0.66 -3.44
CA SER A 94 4.37 -0.95 -2.64
C SER A 94 5.29 -1.87 -3.41
N MET A 95 6.59 -1.60 -3.38
CA MET A 95 7.60 -2.45 -3.98
C MET A 95 8.88 -2.44 -3.13
N GLY A 96 9.55 -3.59 -3.10
CA GLY A 96 10.90 -3.72 -2.55
C GLY A 96 11.90 -3.97 -3.66
N TYR A 97 13.12 -3.45 -3.50
CA TYR A 97 14.26 -3.74 -4.34
C TYR A 97 15.42 -4.24 -3.47
N ASP A 98 15.97 -5.38 -3.85
CA ASP A 98 17.14 -5.99 -3.23
C ASP A 98 18.33 -5.81 -4.16
N PHE A 99 19.30 -4.99 -3.75
CA PHE A 99 20.48 -4.66 -4.56
C PHE A 99 21.50 -5.80 -4.61
N GLU A 100 21.50 -6.72 -3.64
CA GLU A 100 22.41 -7.87 -3.65
C GLU A 100 22.01 -8.85 -4.74
N ASN A 101 20.70 -9.09 -4.86
CA ASN A 101 20.13 -10.00 -5.86
C ASN A 101 19.68 -9.28 -7.15
N ASN A 102 19.85 -7.96 -7.25
CA ASN A 102 19.38 -7.10 -8.35
C ASN A 102 17.93 -7.39 -8.78
N LYS A 103 17.03 -7.66 -7.82
CA LYS A 103 15.66 -8.10 -8.10
C LYS A 103 14.64 -7.38 -7.22
N ILE A 104 13.40 -7.38 -7.70
CA ILE A 104 12.22 -6.95 -6.95
C ILE A 104 11.62 -8.19 -6.25
N PRO A 105 11.86 -8.41 -4.95
CA PRO A 105 11.31 -9.56 -4.24
C PRO A 105 9.78 -9.57 -4.19
N GLN A 106 9.15 -8.39 -4.10
CA GLN A 106 7.70 -8.26 -4.11
C GLN A 106 7.29 -6.88 -4.63
N ALA A 107 6.19 -6.86 -5.40
CA ALA A 107 5.46 -5.64 -5.71
C ALA A 107 3.96 -5.89 -5.53
N SER A 108 3.26 -4.90 -4.98
CA SER A 108 1.81 -4.93 -4.78
C SER A 108 1.18 -3.61 -5.21
N LEU A 109 -0.08 -3.71 -5.61
CA LEU A 109 -0.88 -2.61 -6.10
C LEU A 109 -2.29 -2.77 -5.52
N ASN A 110 -2.82 -1.71 -4.93
CA ASN A 110 -4.16 -1.66 -4.36
C ASN A 110 -4.92 -0.50 -4.99
N VAL A 111 -6.04 -0.79 -5.65
CA VAL A 111 -6.94 0.23 -6.20
C VAL A 111 -8.22 0.21 -5.39
N TYR A 112 -8.59 1.38 -4.88
CA TYR A 112 -9.85 1.64 -4.22
C TYR A 112 -10.65 2.65 -5.04
N ARG A 113 -11.93 2.34 -5.24
CA ARG A 113 -12.87 3.22 -5.93
C ARG A 113 -14.21 3.20 -5.21
N ASP A 114 -14.67 4.37 -4.80
CA ASP A 114 -15.96 4.57 -4.16
C ASP A 114 -16.99 5.10 -5.18
N LEU A 115 -18.10 4.40 -5.37
CA LEU A 115 -19.13 4.64 -6.38
C LEU A 115 -20.46 5.12 -5.78
N HIS A 116 -20.47 5.63 -4.54
CA HIS A 116 -21.70 5.95 -3.78
C HIS A 116 -22.18 4.72 -3.04
N CYS A 117 -23.21 4.05 -3.54
CA CYS A 117 -23.76 2.89 -2.85
C CYS A 117 -22.84 1.66 -2.91
N TRP A 118 -21.76 1.70 -3.68
CA TRP A 118 -20.87 0.57 -3.97
C TRP A 118 -19.42 0.97 -3.71
N GLU A 119 -18.63 0.10 -3.12
CA GLU A 119 -17.17 0.23 -3.06
C GLU A 119 -16.50 -0.90 -3.80
N MET A 120 -15.47 -0.55 -4.59
CA MET A 120 -14.63 -1.51 -5.30
C MET A 120 -13.24 -1.52 -4.68
N ARG A 121 -12.73 -2.73 -4.43
CA ARG A 121 -11.38 -2.98 -3.93
C ARG A 121 -10.69 -3.98 -4.85
N PHE A 122 -9.56 -3.57 -5.39
CA PHE A 122 -8.72 -4.44 -6.21
C PHE A 122 -7.32 -4.51 -5.60
N ASN A 123 -6.92 -5.68 -5.13
CA ASN A 123 -5.58 -5.96 -4.62
C ASN A 123 -4.86 -6.87 -5.60
N TRP A 124 -3.67 -6.50 -6.02
CA TRP A 124 -2.88 -7.24 -6.99
C TRP A 124 -1.42 -7.33 -6.57
N ILE A 125 -0.89 -8.55 -6.52
CA ILE A 125 0.53 -8.84 -6.30
C ILE A 125 1.08 -9.45 -7.60
N PRO A 126 1.60 -8.62 -8.54
CA PRO A 126 2.16 -9.12 -9.79
C PRO A 126 3.51 -9.85 -9.64
N ILE A 127 4.31 -9.42 -8.66
CA ILE A 127 5.69 -9.88 -8.47
C ILE A 127 5.85 -10.38 -7.03
N GLY A 128 6.49 -11.54 -6.89
CA GLY A 128 6.79 -12.18 -5.61
C GLY A 128 6.40 -13.66 -5.59
N TYR A 129 6.63 -14.30 -4.45
CA TYR A 129 6.34 -15.72 -4.27
C TYR A 129 4.83 -16.03 -4.29
N LEU A 130 4.00 -15.09 -3.83
CA LEU A 130 2.55 -15.23 -3.71
C LEU A 130 1.82 -14.31 -4.70
N LYS A 131 2.04 -14.55 -6.00
CA LYS A 131 1.32 -13.84 -7.05
C LYS A 131 -0.18 -14.12 -6.93
N SER A 132 -0.97 -13.08 -6.76
CA SER A 132 -2.40 -13.19 -6.53
C SER A 132 -3.10 -11.91 -6.92
N TRP A 133 -4.40 -12.01 -7.15
CA TRP A 133 -5.24 -10.82 -7.21
C TRP A 133 -6.61 -11.11 -6.58
N ASN A 134 -7.17 -10.08 -5.99
CA ASN A 134 -8.47 -10.12 -5.36
C ASN A 134 -9.26 -8.90 -5.81
N PHE A 135 -10.43 -9.14 -6.39
CA PHE A 135 -11.37 -8.11 -6.78
C PHE A 135 -12.67 -8.28 -6.00
N GLN A 136 -13.03 -7.25 -5.26
CA GLN A 136 -14.22 -7.25 -4.43
C GLN A 136 -15.04 -6.02 -4.71
N ILE A 137 -16.35 -6.21 -4.80
CA ILE A 137 -17.31 -5.12 -4.81
C ILE A 137 -18.28 -5.33 -3.64
N ASN A 138 -18.44 -4.33 -2.78
CA ASN A 138 -19.37 -4.36 -1.67
C ASN A 138 -20.40 -3.24 -1.82
N VAL A 139 -21.63 -3.48 -1.37
CA VAL A 139 -22.63 -2.42 -1.18
C VAL A 139 -22.35 -1.73 0.17
N LYS A 140 -22.24 -0.40 0.18
CA LYS A 140 -21.98 0.40 1.39
C LYS A 140 -23.23 0.57 2.27
N SER A 141 -24.42 0.61 1.66
CA SER A 141 -25.67 0.86 2.38
C SER A 141 -26.09 -0.34 3.24
N SER A 142 -26.42 -0.07 4.51
CA SER A 142 -26.97 -1.03 5.47
C SER A 142 -28.39 -1.53 5.10
N MET A 143 -29.10 -0.86 4.18
CA MET A 143 -30.45 -1.24 3.76
C MET A 143 -30.49 -2.42 2.78
N LEU A 144 -29.37 -2.77 2.11
CA LEU A 144 -29.31 -3.86 1.11
C LEU A 144 -27.96 -4.61 1.15
N GLN A 145 -27.64 -5.24 2.29
CA GLN A 145 -26.43 -6.07 2.46
C GLN A 145 -26.45 -7.40 1.66
N ASP A 146 -27.51 -7.68 0.89
CA ASP A 146 -27.77 -9.03 0.34
C ASP A 146 -27.12 -9.33 -1.02
N LEU A 147 -26.24 -8.47 -1.54
CA LEU A 147 -25.50 -8.76 -2.78
C LEU A 147 -24.00 -8.47 -2.64
N LYS A 148 -23.30 -9.34 -1.92
CA LYS A 148 -21.83 -9.36 -1.85
C LYS A 148 -21.27 -10.24 -2.95
N LEU A 149 -20.78 -9.66 -4.04
CA LEU A 149 -20.04 -10.39 -5.08
C LEU A 149 -18.54 -10.31 -4.82
N THR A 150 -17.93 -11.42 -4.41
CA THR A 150 -16.49 -11.54 -4.19
C THR A 150 -15.88 -12.43 -5.27
N LYS A 151 -14.90 -11.95 -6.04
CA LYS A 151 -14.12 -12.76 -6.98
C LYS A 151 -12.64 -12.77 -6.56
N LYS A 152 -12.18 -13.94 -6.10
CA LYS A 152 -10.79 -14.19 -5.73
C LYS A 152 -10.17 -15.14 -6.76
N LYS A 153 -8.91 -14.91 -7.13
CA LYS A 153 -8.10 -15.90 -7.84
C LYS A 153 -6.81 -16.11 -7.06
N ASP A 154 -6.65 -17.33 -6.53
CA ASP A 154 -5.48 -17.70 -5.72
C ASP A 154 -4.43 -18.41 -6.59
N PHE A 155 -3.16 -18.42 -6.15
CA PHE A 155 -2.09 -19.13 -6.86
C PHE A 155 -2.30 -20.66 -6.87
N ARG A 156 -3.17 -21.14 -5.97
CA ARG A 156 -3.57 -22.53 -5.81
C ARG A 156 -4.64 -22.99 -6.80
N ASP A 157 -5.33 -22.06 -7.47
CA ASP A 157 -6.40 -22.36 -8.44
C ASP A 157 -5.84 -22.53 -9.86
N ARG A 158 -4.82 -23.39 -10.03
CA ARG A 158 -4.29 -23.77 -11.35
C ARG A 158 -5.19 -24.76 -12.06
#